data_AF-A0A2N9MZQ6-F1
#
_entry.id   AF-A0A2N9MZQ6-F1
#
_cell.length_a   1.000
_cell.length_b   1.000
_cell.length_c   1.000
_cell.angle_alpha   90.00
_cell.angle_beta   90.00
_cell.angle_gamma   90.00
#
_symmetry.space_group_name_H-M   'P 1'
#
loop_
_entity.id
_entity.type
_entity.pdbx_description
1 polymer ?
#
loop_
_entity_poly.entity_id
_entity_poly.type
_entity_poly.pdbx_seq_one_letter_code
_entity_poly.pdbx_strand_id
1 'polypeptide(L)'
;MARWFQQMRGTDAAIESTANYWWPVYDELETVCRVTLLHPYFVKLDRVVSDLLGVSGRAMILAMVKGETNPEVLAELAQRKLRGKIPELRAALDGRLNDHYRFVRRQHWELLEMLEEQIQEQEKEIEKRLPPMEWAMQLLMMAPGIKRIAATILGEIGVDRNAFLTARHLTTWAGVCPGSNERAGKSRSRRNPRGNRFIKKIMVQVAWAVAQTKNIYGRALYQRVSGHRGKGRAIRAVAP
;
A
#
# COMPACT_ATOMS: atom_id res chain seq x y z
N MET A 1 34.19 15.07 11.67
CA MET A 1 34.26 14.35 10.37
C MET A 1 35.18 15.04 9.37
N ALA A 2 35.29 16.38 9.41
CA ALA A 2 36.09 17.17 8.48
C ALA A 2 37.58 16.77 8.40
N ARG A 3 38.22 16.51 9.55
CA ARG A 3 39.63 16.07 9.60
C ARG A 3 39.90 14.74 8.88
N TRP A 4 38.96 13.80 8.98
CA TRP A 4 39.02 12.52 8.27
C TRP A 4 38.87 12.71 6.76
N PHE A 5 37.98 13.62 6.34
CA PHE A 5 37.74 13.93 4.93
C PHE A 5 38.96 14.60 4.26
N GLN A 6 39.61 15.53 4.96
CA GLN A 6 40.87 16.14 4.52
C GLN A 6 42.00 15.12 4.37
N GLN A 7 42.07 14.14 5.27
CA GLN A 7 43.07 13.09 5.22
C GLN A 7 42.90 12.16 4.01
N MET A 8 41.67 12.02 3.49
CA MET A 8 41.36 11.26 2.28
C MET A 8 41.49 12.05 0.97
N ARG A 9 41.87 13.34 1.02
CA ARG A 9 41.93 14.24 -0.15
C ARG A 9 40.61 14.32 -0.95
N GLY A 10 39.46 14.14 -0.31
CA GLY A 10 38.17 14.33 -0.96
C GLY A 10 37.90 15.81 -1.23
N THR A 11 37.60 16.17 -2.48
CA THR A 11 37.26 17.55 -2.89
C THR A 11 35.76 17.84 -2.85
N ASP A 12 34.95 16.79 -3.05
CA ASP A 12 33.51 16.88 -3.19
C ASP A 12 32.84 15.83 -2.30
N ALA A 13 31.81 16.24 -1.56
CA ALA A 13 31.01 15.36 -0.71
C ALA A 13 29.56 15.36 -1.20
N ALA A 14 28.98 14.18 -1.42
CA ALA A 14 27.58 14.04 -1.79
C ALA A 14 26.77 13.46 -0.60
N ILE A 15 25.74 14.18 -0.13
CA ILE A 15 24.98 13.80 1.08
C ILE A 15 23.50 13.62 0.76
N GLU A 16 22.93 12.45 1.02
CA GLU A 16 21.50 12.20 0.79
C GLU A 16 20.62 12.86 1.89
N SER A 17 19.73 13.79 1.52
CA SER A 17 18.88 14.57 2.46
C SER A 17 17.66 13.78 2.98
N THR A 18 17.84 12.51 3.33
CA THR A 18 16.75 11.65 3.81
C THR A 18 16.24 12.08 5.20
N ALA A 19 17.05 12.76 6.03
CA ALA A 19 16.59 13.31 7.32
C ALA A 19 17.46 14.43 7.94
N ASN A 20 16.98 15.13 8.99
CA ASN A 20 17.59 16.34 9.59
C ASN A 20 19.00 16.12 10.20
N TYR A 21 19.52 14.90 10.19
CA TYR A 21 20.86 14.55 10.68
C TYR A 21 21.98 15.09 9.80
N TRP A 22 21.66 15.57 8.59
CA TRP A 22 22.65 16.22 7.71
C TRP A 22 23.01 17.63 8.17
N TRP A 23 22.19 18.32 8.97
CA TRP A 23 22.45 19.72 9.34
C TRP A 23 23.80 19.92 10.05
N PRO A 24 24.15 19.15 11.10
CA PRO A 24 25.45 19.28 11.75
C PRO A 24 26.61 18.81 10.86
N VAL A 25 26.36 17.86 9.96
CA VAL A 25 27.37 17.31 9.05
C VAL A 25 27.67 18.28 7.90
N TYR A 26 26.65 18.96 7.39
CA TYR A 26 26.77 19.98 6.36
C TYR A 26 27.58 21.17 6.88
N ASP A 27 27.24 21.67 8.07
CA ASP A 27 27.95 22.79 8.72
C ASP A 27 29.45 22.49 8.93
N GLU A 28 29.79 21.26 9.31
CA GLU A 28 31.18 20.83 9.47
C GLU A 28 31.93 20.67 8.14
N LEU A 29 31.24 20.30 7.05
CA LEU A 29 31.85 19.94 5.77
C LEU A 29 31.88 21.09 4.75
N GLU A 30 30.93 22.04 4.80
CA GLU A 30 30.86 23.19 3.88
C GLU A 30 32.10 24.08 3.98
N THR A 31 32.72 24.15 5.16
CA THR A 31 33.96 24.91 5.40
C THR A 31 35.20 24.24 4.79
N VAL A 32 35.11 22.98 4.34
CA VAL A 32 36.26 22.15 3.99
C VAL A 32 36.18 21.55 2.59
N CYS A 33 35.00 21.32 2.05
CA CYS A 33 34.81 20.71 0.73
C CYS A 33 33.53 21.21 0.06
N ARG A 34 33.41 20.97 -1.24
CA ARG A 34 32.18 21.28 -1.96
C ARG A 34 31.13 20.21 -1.63
N VAL A 35 30.17 20.58 -0.80
CA VAL A 35 29.08 19.68 -0.42
C VAL A 35 27.92 19.80 -1.40
N THR A 36 27.56 18.70 -2.05
CA THR A 36 26.37 18.57 -2.88
C THR A 36 25.35 17.70 -2.14
N LEU A 37 24.28 18.30 -1.64
CA LEU A 37 23.17 17.53 -1.11
C LEU A 37 22.49 16.77 -2.28
N LEU A 38 22.46 15.45 -2.24
CA LEU A 38 21.63 14.59 -3.08
C LEU A 38 20.23 14.53 -2.43
N HIS A 39 19.15 14.68 -3.19
CA HIS A 39 17.84 15.16 -2.70
C HIS A 39 17.80 16.59 -2.10
N PRO A 40 18.35 17.62 -2.75
CA PRO A 40 18.39 18.97 -2.19
C PRO A 40 17.14 19.81 -2.54
N TYR A 41 16.05 19.22 -3.05
CA TYR A 41 14.93 19.96 -3.65
C TYR A 41 13.59 19.69 -2.91
N PHE A 42 13.63 19.87 -1.59
CA PHE A 42 12.73 20.75 -0.83
C PHE A 42 11.18 20.68 -0.93
N VAL A 43 10.55 19.51 -0.81
CA VAL A 43 9.23 19.40 -0.16
C VAL A 43 9.13 18.03 0.51
N LYS A 44 8.95 17.97 1.84
CA LYS A 44 8.93 16.72 2.63
C LYS A 44 7.53 16.36 3.12
N LEU A 45 6.56 16.40 2.21
CA LEU A 45 5.15 16.11 2.50
C LEU A 45 4.95 14.71 3.08
N ASP A 46 5.78 13.74 2.70
CA ASP A 46 5.75 12.34 3.18
C ASP A 46 5.92 12.20 4.69
N ARG A 47 6.54 13.20 5.34
CA ARG A 47 6.71 13.21 6.80
C ARG A 47 5.45 13.53 7.57
N VAL A 48 4.56 14.33 6.96
CA VAL A 48 3.37 14.86 7.62
C VAL A 48 2.12 14.13 7.12
N VAL A 49 2.10 13.82 5.83
CA VAL A 49 1.00 13.20 5.10
C VAL A 49 1.27 11.71 4.93
N SER A 50 0.47 10.89 5.60
CA SER A 50 0.57 9.43 5.50
C SER A 50 0.16 8.87 4.14
N ASP A 51 -0.66 9.61 3.39
CA ASP A 51 -1.13 9.26 2.05
C ASP A 51 -0.95 10.45 1.10
N LEU A 52 0.17 10.47 0.38
CA LEU A 52 0.52 11.53 -0.58
C LEU A 52 -0.42 11.59 -1.79
N LEU A 53 -1.00 10.46 -2.17
CA LEU A 53 -1.91 10.36 -3.30
C LEU A 53 -3.37 10.49 -2.85
N GLY A 54 -3.62 10.79 -1.58
CA GLY A 54 -4.93 11.18 -1.08
C GLY A 54 -5.34 12.59 -1.52
N VAL A 55 -6.57 12.99 -1.21
CA VAL A 55 -7.18 14.25 -1.69
C VAL A 55 -6.31 15.48 -1.38
N SER A 56 -5.83 15.62 -0.14
CA SER A 56 -5.00 16.77 0.26
C SER A 56 -3.61 16.76 -0.38
N GLY A 57 -2.94 15.60 -0.41
CA GLY A 57 -1.62 15.48 -1.02
C GLY A 57 -1.66 15.79 -2.52
N ARG A 58 -2.67 15.28 -3.23
CA ARG A 58 -2.93 15.61 -4.63
C ARG A 58 -3.18 17.10 -4.86
N ALA A 59 -4.02 17.73 -4.04
CA ALA A 59 -4.31 19.16 -4.17
C ALA A 59 -3.02 19.99 -4.03
N MET A 60 -2.18 19.67 -3.04
CA MET A 60 -0.89 20.34 -2.83
C MET A 60 0.09 20.10 -3.98
N ILE A 61 0.24 18.85 -4.44
CA ILE A 61 1.14 18.52 -5.56
C ILE A 61 0.69 19.22 -6.84
N LEU A 62 -0.61 19.22 -7.13
CA LEU A 62 -1.16 19.90 -8.31
C LEU A 62 -0.92 21.42 -8.24
N ALA A 63 -1.11 22.04 -7.08
CA ALA A 63 -0.82 23.45 -6.88
C ALA A 63 0.67 23.76 -7.13
N MET A 64 1.59 22.91 -6.65
CA MET A 64 3.02 23.05 -6.95
C MET A 64 3.33 22.91 -8.44
N VAL A 65 2.70 21.96 -9.13
CA VAL A 65 2.85 21.76 -10.58
C VAL A 65 2.35 22.98 -11.36
N LYS A 66 1.28 23.63 -10.86
CA LYS A 66 0.74 24.89 -11.39
C LYS A 66 1.59 26.13 -11.08
N GLY A 67 2.63 25.98 -10.25
CA GLY A 67 3.57 27.06 -9.94
C GLY A 67 3.42 27.66 -8.55
N GLU A 68 2.49 27.19 -7.72
CA GLU A 68 2.37 27.66 -6.35
C GLU A 68 3.60 27.23 -5.53
N THR A 69 4.18 28.19 -4.82
CA THR A 69 5.38 27.96 -3.99
C THR A 69 5.19 28.45 -2.56
N ASN A 70 4.12 29.18 -2.27
CA ASN A 70 3.84 29.69 -0.94
C ASN A 70 3.41 28.54 0.00
N PRO A 71 4.20 28.20 1.04
CA PRO A 71 3.88 27.12 1.96
C PRO A 71 2.55 27.35 2.72
N GLU A 72 2.19 28.61 2.93
CA GLU A 72 0.93 29.01 3.58
C GLU A 72 -0.28 28.60 2.75
N VAL A 73 -0.26 28.93 1.45
CA VAL A 73 -1.33 28.60 0.50
C VAL A 73 -1.44 27.09 0.32
N LEU A 74 -0.29 26.42 0.18
CA LEU A 74 -0.24 24.97 0.01
C LEU A 74 -0.77 24.23 1.26
N ALA A 75 -0.39 24.68 2.47
CA ALA A 75 -0.84 24.04 3.70
C ALA A 75 -2.36 24.17 3.93
N GLU A 76 -2.98 25.27 3.49
CA GLU A 76 -4.44 25.46 3.61
C GLU A 76 -5.27 24.50 2.73
N LEU A 77 -4.66 23.87 1.72
CA LEU A 77 -5.29 22.80 0.94
C LEU A 77 -5.50 21.50 1.74
N ALA A 78 -4.98 21.44 2.97
CA ALA A 78 -5.23 20.34 3.89
C ALA A 78 -6.72 20.20 4.22
N GLN A 79 -7.20 18.96 4.27
CA GLN A 79 -8.59 18.63 4.57
C GLN A 79 -8.71 17.76 5.82
N ARG A 80 -9.86 17.87 6.49
CA ARG A 80 -10.25 17.02 7.64
C ARG A 80 -9.16 17.02 8.72
N LYS A 81 -8.72 15.83 9.15
CA LYS A 81 -7.72 15.62 10.21
C LYS A 81 -6.37 16.26 9.87
N LEU A 82 -6.04 16.42 8.59
CA LEU A 82 -4.76 17.00 8.18
C LEU A 82 -4.69 18.51 8.44
N ARG A 83 -5.84 19.20 8.57
CA ARG A 83 -5.87 20.61 8.98
C ARG A 83 -5.26 20.84 10.36
N GLY A 84 -5.35 19.87 11.26
CA GLY A 84 -4.70 19.95 12.57
C GLY A 84 -3.16 19.99 12.50
N LYS A 85 -2.58 19.66 11.34
CA LYS A 85 -1.13 19.64 11.10
C LYS A 85 -0.65 20.78 10.19
N ILE A 86 -1.44 21.83 9.99
CA ILE A 86 -1.05 22.98 9.15
C ILE A 86 0.33 23.56 9.52
N PRO A 87 0.70 23.74 10.80
CA PRO A 87 2.04 24.22 11.15
C PRO A 87 3.16 23.29 10.67
N GLU A 88 3.00 21.98 10.83
CA GLU A 88 3.95 20.97 10.35
C GLU A 88 4.01 20.93 8.82
N LEU A 89 2.86 21.10 8.16
CA LEU A 89 2.77 21.17 6.70
C LEU A 89 3.52 22.38 6.16
N ARG A 90 3.34 23.57 6.75
CA ARG A 90 4.08 24.78 6.35
C ARG A 90 5.58 24.53 6.41
N ALA A 91 6.07 23.97 7.50
CA ALA A 91 7.49 23.62 7.64
C ALA A 91 7.94 22.54 6.64
N ALA A 92 7.09 21.58 6.28
CA ALA A 92 7.41 20.53 5.31
C ALA A 92 7.35 21.02 3.85
N LEU A 93 6.54 22.05 3.59
CA LEU A 93 6.33 22.71 2.31
C LEU A 93 7.27 23.88 2.08
N ASP A 94 7.90 24.39 3.15
CA ASP A 94 8.89 25.46 3.11
C ASP A 94 10.18 24.97 2.47
N GLY A 95 10.27 25.21 1.16
CA GLY A 95 11.27 24.60 0.35
C GLY A 95 11.37 25.13 -1.07
N ARG A 96 12.58 25.05 -1.65
CA ARG A 96 12.88 25.48 -3.03
C ARG A 96 12.26 24.57 -4.08
N LEU A 97 11.11 24.99 -4.59
CA LEU A 97 10.47 24.49 -5.81
C LEU A 97 11.02 25.24 -7.04
N ASN A 98 12.13 24.77 -7.63
CA ASN A 98 12.67 25.35 -8.86
C ASN A 98 11.90 24.88 -10.12
N ASP A 99 12.15 25.54 -11.25
CA ASP A 99 11.49 25.20 -12.53
C ASP A 99 11.72 23.76 -12.96
N HIS A 100 12.95 23.25 -12.79
CA HIS A 100 13.28 21.87 -13.13
C HIS A 100 12.47 20.85 -12.31
N TYR A 101 12.29 21.11 -11.02
CA TYR A 101 11.52 20.24 -10.14
C TYR A 101 10.03 20.29 -10.45
N ARG A 102 9.50 21.47 -10.77
CA ARG A 102 8.13 21.61 -11.30
C ARG A 102 7.96 20.83 -12.60
N PHE A 103 8.94 20.90 -13.49
CA PHE A 103 8.94 20.14 -14.74
C PHE A 103 8.87 18.62 -14.49
N VAL A 104 9.76 18.07 -13.66
CA VAL A 104 9.75 16.63 -13.33
C VAL A 104 8.45 16.22 -12.63
N ARG A 105 7.96 17.04 -11.68
CA ARG A 105 6.68 16.78 -11.01
C ARG A 105 5.50 16.79 -11.96
N ARG A 106 5.50 17.68 -12.96
CA ARG A 106 4.47 17.70 -14.00
C ARG A 106 4.47 16.38 -14.79
N GLN A 107 5.65 15.89 -15.20
CA GLN A 107 5.73 14.60 -15.91
C GLN A 107 5.23 13.43 -15.05
N HIS A 108 5.56 13.39 -13.76
CA HIS A 108 5.02 12.38 -12.85
C HIS A 108 3.51 12.51 -12.65
N TRP A 109 3.00 13.75 -12.63
CA TRP A 109 1.57 14.01 -12.52
C TRP A 109 0.81 13.52 -13.76
N GLU A 110 1.29 13.84 -14.95
CA GLU A 110 0.73 13.38 -16.23
C GLU A 110 0.75 11.85 -16.34
N LEU A 111 1.84 11.20 -15.90
CA LEU A 111 1.91 9.74 -15.83
C LEU A 111 0.87 9.17 -14.85
N LEU A 112 0.67 9.80 -13.70
CA LEU A 112 -0.34 9.37 -12.73
C LEU A 112 -1.74 9.47 -13.33
N GLU A 113 -2.08 10.60 -13.96
CA GLU A 113 -3.38 10.79 -14.62
C GLU A 113 -3.61 9.73 -15.71
N MET A 114 -2.62 9.49 -16.56
CA MET A 114 -2.69 8.46 -17.60
C MET A 114 -2.91 7.06 -17.02
N LEU A 115 -2.23 6.69 -15.93
CA LEU A 115 -2.44 5.41 -15.26
C LEU A 115 -3.85 5.30 -14.66
N GLU A 116 -4.39 6.39 -14.10
CA GLU A 116 -5.75 6.42 -13.58
C GLU A 116 -6.80 6.25 -14.68
N GLU A 117 -6.62 6.93 -15.81
CA GLU A 117 -7.47 6.75 -17.00
C GLU A 117 -7.43 5.31 -17.51
N GLN A 118 -6.22 4.71 -17.59
CA GLN A 118 -6.07 3.31 -17.98
C GLN A 118 -6.77 2.36 -16.99
N ILE A 119 -6.63 2.58 -15.68
CA ILE A 119 -7.32 1.78 -14.67
C ILE A 119 -8.84 1.89 -14.86
N GLN A 120 -9.37 3.09 -15.06
CA GLN A 120 -10.81 3.28 -15.28
C GLN A 120 -11.30 2.59 -16.55
N GLU A 121 -10.53 2.63 -17.64
CA GLU A 121 -10.92 1.94 -18.88
C GLU A 121 -10.88 0.42 -18.69
N GLN A 122 -9.90 -0.11 -17.97
CA GLN A 122 -9.86 -1.53 -17.60
C GLN A 122 -11.04 -1.93 -16.70
N GLU A 123 -11.44 -1.08 -15.74
CA GLU A 123 -12.62 -1.33 -14.91
C GLU A 123 -13.89 -1.41 -15.76
N LYS A 124 -14.09 -0.49 -16.71
CA LYS A 124 -15.23 -0.53 -17.65
C LYS A 124 -15.21 -1.78 -18.51
N GLU A 125 -14.04 -2.19 -19.00
CA GLU A 125 -13.91 -3.39 -19.82
C GLU A 125 -14.19 -4.67 -19.03
N ILE A 126 -13.79 -4.72 -17.75
CA ILE A 126 -14.18 -5.79 -16.83
C ILE A 126 -15.70 -5.82 -16.70
N GLU A 127 -16.33 -4.67 -16.44
CA GLU A 127 -17.79 -4.58 -16.26
C GLU A 127 -18.58 -5.04 -17.49
N LYS A 128 -18.11 -4.74 -18.71
CA LYS A 128 -18.72 -5.25 -19.95
C LYS A 128 -18.65 -6.77 -20.07
N ARG A 129 -17.63 -7.41 -19.49
CA ARG A 129 -17.38 -8.86 -19.57
C ARG A 129 -18.02 -9.66 -18.43
N LEU A 130 -18.49 -8.99 -17.37
CA LEU A 130 -19.14 -9.63 -16.22
C LEU A 130 -20.51 -10.28 -16.49
N PRO A 131 -21.39 -9.81 -17.40
CA PRO A 131 -22.77 -10.31 -17.51
C PRO A 131 -22.92 -11.84 -17.63
N PRO A 132 -22.09 -12.59 -18.41
CA PRO A 132 -22.18 -14.05 -18.47
C PRO A 132 -21.94 -14.76 -17.12
N MET A 133 -21.28 -14.07 -16.18
CA MET A 133 -20.86 -14.60 -14.88
C MET A 133 -21.62 -13.94 -13.71
N GLU A 134 -22.68 -13.18 -13.99
CA GLU A 134 -23.42 -12.41 -12.99
C GLU A 134 -23.98 -13.30 -11.87
N TRP A 135 -24.45 -14.51 -12.22
CA TRP A 135 -24.92 -15.49 -11.24
C TRP A 135 -23.83 -15.88 -10.23
N ALA A 136 -22.58 -16.00 -10.69
CA ALA A 136 -21.45 -16.40 -9.86
C ALA A 136 -20.99 -15.22 -8.98
N MET A 137 -21.04 -14.00 -9.53
CA MET A 137 -20.82 -12.76 -8.77
C MET A 137 -21.83 -12.64 -7.63
N GLN A 138 -23.13 -12.81 -7.91
CA GLN A 138 -24.19 -12.75 -6.91
C GLN A 138 -23.99 -13.81 -5.82
N LEU A 139 -23.66 -15.04 -6.19
CA LEU A 139 -23.37 -16.12 -5.23
C LEU A 139 -22.20 -15.76 -4.31
N LEU A 140 -21.10 -15.25 -4.87
CA LEU A 140 -19.94 -14.83 -4.08
C LEU A 140 -20.26 -13.65 -3.17
N MET A 141 -21.04 -12.68 -3.64
CA MET A 141 -21.43 -11.49 -2.88
C MET A 141 -22.42 -11.78 -1.73
N MET A 142 -23.05 -12.95 -1.69
CA MET A 142 -23.81 -13.40 -0.52
C MET A 142 -22.91 -13.59 0.71
N ALA A 143 -21.63 -13.91 0.52
CA ALA A 143 -20.69 -14.03 1.61
C ALA A 143 -20.30 -12.64 2.17
N PRO A 144 -20.30 -12.46 3.50
CA PRO A 144 -19.99 -11.17 4.10
C PRO A 144 -18.57 -10.72 3.77
N GLY A 145 -18.44 -9.50 3.25
CA GLY A 145 -17.16 -8.90 2.88
C GLY A 145 -16.74 -9.12 1.43
N ILE A 146 -17.49 -9.89 0.65
CA ILE A 146 -17.27 -10.02 -0.79
C ILE A 146 -18.14 -9.01 -1.54
N LYS A 147 -17.49 -8.12 -2.29
CA LYS A 147 -18.12 -7.12 -3.17
C LYS A 147 -17.52 -7.24 -4.58
N ARG A 148 -17.03 -6.14 -5.18
CA ARG A 148 -16.31 -6.14 -6.47
C ARG A 148 -15.12 -7.11 -6.53
N ILE A 149 -14.52 -7.47 -5.38
CA ILE A 149 -13.45 -8.48 -5.29
C ILE A 149 -13.89 -9.85 -5.83
N ALA A 150 -15.21 -10.14 -5.90
CA ALA A 150 -15.72 -11.35 -6.54
C ALA A 150 -15.23 -11.50 -7.98
N ALA A 151 -15.08 -10.42 -8.75
CA ALA A 151 -14.57 -10.47 -10.12
C ALA A 151 -13.12 -11.00 -10.16
N THR A 152 -12.27 -10.59 -9.21
CA THR A 152 -10.91 -11.12 -9.06
C THR A 152 -10.92 -12.59 -8.69
N ILE A 153 -11.83 -13.02 -7.81
CA ILE A 153 -11.98 -14.43 -7.43
C ILE A 153 -12.35 -15.26 -8.67
N LEU A 154 -13.32 -14.80 -9.47
CA LEU A 154 -13.72 -15.48 -10.70
C LEU A 154 -12.63 -15.47 -11.77
N GLY A 155 -11.86 -14.40 -11.90
CA GLY A 155 -10.73 -14.35 -12.83
C GLY A 155 -9.62 -15.34 -12.48
N GLU A 156 -9.42 -15.63 -11.19
CA GLU A 156 -8.39 -16.55 -10.71
C GLU A 156 -8.84 -18.03 -10.68
N ILE A 157 -10.10 -18.29 -10.32
CA ILE A 157 -10.66 -19.64 -10.21
C ILE A 157 -11.23 -20.11 -11.55
N GLY A 158 -11.73 -19.19 -12.37
CA GLY A 158 -12.61 -19.48 -13.49
C GLY A 158 -14.06 -19.72 -13.05
N VAL A 159 -14.95 -19.89 -14.04
CA VAL A 159 -16.38 -20.22 -13.81
C VAL A 159 -16.69 -21.70 -13.97
N ASP A 160 -15.73 -22.49 -14.42
CA ASP A 160 -15.89 -23.94 -14.55
C ASP A 160 -15.95 -24.58 -13.17
N ARG A 161 -17.12 -25.14 -12.84
CA ARG A 161 -17.35 -25.83 -11.57
C ARG A 161 -16.56 -27.14 -11.46
N ASN A 162 -16.15 -27.70 -12.60
CA ASN A 162 -15.40 -28.96 -12.66
C ASN A 162 -13.88 -28.75 -12.56
N ALA A 163 -13.40 -27.50 -12.53
CA ALA A 163 -11.98 -27.19 -12.33
C ALA A 163 -11.45 -27.75 -11.00
N PHE A 164 -12.32 -27.93 -10.01
CA PHE A 164 -11.98 -28.55 -8.72
C PHE A 164 -12.96 -29.68 -8.39
N LEU A 165 -12.42 -30.86 -8.06
CA LEU A 165 -13.22 -32.01 -7.64
C LEU A 165 -14.07 -31.73 -6.39
N THR A 166 -13.55 -30.92 -5.46
CA THR A 166 -14.24 -30.56 -4.21
C THR A 166 -13.76 -29.21 -3.69
N ALA A 167 -14.52 -28.56 -2.81
CA ALA A 167 -14.08 -27.36 -2.09
C ALA A 167 -12.73 -27.53 -1.32
N ARG A 168 -12.38 -28.75 -0.87
CA ARG A 168 -11.08 -29.02 -0.22
C ARG A 168 -9.90 -28.88 -1.18
N HIS A 169 -10.10 -29.23 -2.45
CA HIS A 169 -9.09 -29.07 -3.50
C HIS A 169 -8.87 -27.59 -3.80
N LEU A 170 -9.96 -26.80 -3.87
CA LEU A 170 -9.87 -25.34 -4.02
C LEU A 170 -9.13 -24.68 -2.86
N THR A 171 -9.49 -24.98 -1.61
CA THR A 171 -8.85 -24.38 -0.42
C THR A 171 -7.39 -24.80 -0.25
N THR A 172 -7.02 -25.98 -0.73
CA THR A 172 -5.63 -26.46 -0.79
C THR A 172 -4.84 -25.75 -1.88
N TRP A 173 -5.41 -25.59 -3.07
CA TRP A 173 -4.81 -24.82 -4.17
C TRP A 173 -4.63 -23.33 -3.80
N ALA A 174 -5.62 -22.73 -3.14
CA ALA A 174 -5.53 -21.38 -2.59
C ALA A 174 -4.52 -21.29 -1.41
N GLY A 175 -4.21 -22.42 -0.77
CA GLY A 175 -3.29 -22.51 0.38
C GLY A 175 -3.87 -21.92 1.68
N VAL A 176 -5.19 -21.80 1.76
CA VAL A 176 -5.91 -21.33 2.96
C VAL A 176 -5.95 -22.45 4.00
N CYS A 177 -6.04 -23.71 3.56
CA CYS A 177 -6.07 -24.87 4.43
C CYS A 177 -4.77 -25.02 5.27
N PRO A 178 -4.85 -25.59 6.49
CA PRO A 178 -3.67 -25.99 7.26
C PRO A 178 -2.80 -26.97 6.46
N GLY A 179 -1.48 -26.83 6.55
CA GLY A 179 -0.59 -27.78 5.89
C GLY A 179 -0.66 -29.15 6.54
N SER A 180 -0.91 -30.18 5.72
CA SER A 180 -0.72 -31.57 6.10
C SER A 180 0.57 -32.08 5.45
N ASN A 181 1.65 -32.13 6.23
CA ASN A 181 2.91 -32.74 5.80
C ASN A 181 3.27 -33.85 6.78
N GLU A 182 2.80 -35.05 6.45
CA GLU A 182 3.02 -36.27 7.21
C GLU A 182 3.81 -37.27 6.38
N ARG A 183 4.75 -37.96 7.03
CA ARG A 183 5.44 -39.13 6.46
C ARG A 183 5.45 -40.23 7.51
N ALA A 184 5.05 -41.43 7.10
CA ALA A 184 4.97 -42.59 8.01
C ALA A 184 4.24 -42.27 9.34
N GLY A 185 3.11 -41.56 9.26
CA GLY A 185 2.30 -41.17 10.42
C GLY A 185 2.89 -40.05 11.31
N LYS A 186 4.08 -39.51 10.97
CA LYS A 186 4.70 -38.42 11.73
C LYS A 186 4.56 -37.08 11.01
N SER A 187 4.03 -36.08 11.71
CA SER A 187 3.90 -34.70 11.22
C SER A 187 5.27 -34.01 11.18
N ARG A 188 5.71 -33.60 9.99
CA ARG A 188 6.99 -32.88 9.79
C ARG A 188 6.80 -31.36 9.84
N SER A 189 5.66 -30.87 9.35
CA SER A 189 5.35 -29.44 9.31
C SER A 189 3.85 -29.21 9.20
N ARG A 190 3.37 -28.16 9.85
CA ARG A 190 1.98 -27.68 9.78
C ARG A 190 1.87 -26.32 9.07
N ARG A 191 2.95 -25.88 8.40
CA ARG A 191 2.93 -24.63 7.63
C ARG A 191 1.96 -24.78 6.47
N ASN A 192 1.07 -23.80 6.31
CA ASN A 192 0.15 -23.80 5.19
C ASN A 192 0.90 -23.85 3.84
N PRO A 193 0.28 -24.47 2.81
CA PRO A 193 0.83 -24.46 1.45
C PRO A 193 1.03 -23.03 0.96
N ARG A 194 1.97 -22.80 0.02
CA ARG A 194 2.17 -21.49 -0.60
C ARG A 194 0.90 -21.02 -1.32
N GLY A 195 0.31 -21.90 -2.15
CA GLY A 195 -0.95 -21.68 -2.85
C GLY A 195 -1.01 -20.41 -3.70
N ASN A 196 -2.18 -20.10 -4.24
CA ASN A 196 -2.41 -18.84 -4.96
C ASN A 196 -2.35 -17.64 -3.99
N ARG A 197 -1.36 -16.75 -4.20
CA ARG A 197 -1.10 -15.60 -3.32
C ARG A 197 -2.24 -14.56 -3.32
N PHE A 198 -2.94 -14.39 -4.43
CA PHE A 198 -4.01 -13.40 -4.58
C PHE A 198 -5.25 -13.88 -3.86
N ILE A 199 -5.71 -15.10 -4.17
CA ILE A 199 -6.88 -15.69 -3.52
C ILE A 199 -6.65 -15.82 -2.01
N LYS A 200 -5.46 -16.25 -1.58
CA LYS A 200 -5.14 -16.30 -0.14
C LYS A 200 -5.29 -14.94 0.55
N LYS A 201 -4.79 -13.86 -0.06
CA LYS A 201 -4.91 -12.51 0.50
C LYS A 201 -6.37 -12.09 0.56
N ILE A 202 -7.13 -12.34 -0.50
CA ILE A 202 -8.57 -12.05 -0.57
C ILE A 202 -9.32 -12.80 0.54
N MET A 203 -9.12 -14.11 0.67
CA MET A 203 -9.81 -14.91 1.70
C MET A 203 -9.50 -14.44 3.12
N VAL A 204 -8.27 -13.96 3.38
CA VAL A 204 -7.93 -13.33 4.67
C VAL A 204 -8.69 -12.03 4.89
N GLN A 205 -8.87 -11.18 3.88
CA GLN A 205 -9.66 -9.95 3.99
C GLN A 205 -11.15 -10.26 4.22
N VAL A 206 -11.69 -11.25 3.50
CA VAL A 206 -13.07 -11.73 3.69
C VAL A 206 -13.25 -12.27 5.11
N ALA A 207 -12.29 -13.05 5.62
CA ALA A 207 -12.30 -13.55 6.99
C ALA A 207 -12.35 -12.44 8.05
N TRP A 208 -11.65 -11.32 7.83
CA TRP A 208 -11.74 -10.16 8.69
C TRP A 208 -13.13 -9.52 8.69
N ALA A 209 -13.77 -9.42 7.52
CA ALA A 209 -15.15 -8.94 7.43
C ALA A 209 -16.11 -9.88 8.16
N VAL A 210 -16.00 -11.20 7.93
CA VAL A 210 -16.79 -12.25 8.60
C VAL A 210 -16.63 -12.17 10.12
N ALA A 211 -15.42 -11.94 10.61
CA ALA A 211 -15.13 -11.83 12.05
C ALA A 211 -15.82 -10.62 12.71
N GLN A 212 -16.12 -9.57 11.94
CA GLN A 212 -16.83 -8.37 12.43
C GLN A 212 -18.36 -8.51 12.33
N THR A 213 -18.88 -9.37 11.46
CA THR A 213 -20.32 -9.55 11.28
C THR A 213 -20.96 -10.23 12.50
N LYS A 214 -22.04 -9.65 13.04
CA LYS A 214 -22.78 -10.20 14.19
C LYS A 214 -23.61 -11.43 13.77
N ASN A 215 -23.85 -12.34 14.72
CA ASN A 215 -24.76 -13.49 14.56
C ASN A 215 -24.40 -14.50 13.45
N ILE A 216 -23.11 -14.64 13.12
CA ILE A 216 -22.62 -15.66 12.16
C ILE A 216 -21.64 -16.59 12.86
N TYR A 217 -21.67 -17.89 12.50
CA TYR A 217 -20.75 -18.91 13.03
C TYR A 217 -19.27 -18.50 12.91
N GLY A 218 -18.87 -17.88 11.80
CA GLY A 218 -17.49 -17.43 11.58
C GLY A 218 -16.97 -16.48 12.67
N ARG A 219 -17.82 -15.60 13.21
CA ARG A 219 -17.45 -14.73 14.34
C ARG A 219 -17.29 -15.52 15.64
N ALA A 220 -18.17 -16.47 15.92
CA ALA A 220 -18.05 -17.34 17.09
C ALA A 220 -16.76 -18.18 17.02
N LEU A 221 -16.43 -18.71 15.84
CA LEU A 221 -15.18 -19.43 15.60
C LEU A 221 -13.96 -18.52 15.78
N TYR A 222 -13.98 -17.30 15.25
CA TYR A 222 -12.93 -16.31 15.46
C TYR A 222 -12.69 -16.05 16.95
N GLN A 223 -13.75 -15.75 17.70
CA GLN A 223 -13.65 -15.42 19.13
C GLN A 223 -13.08 -16.59 19.93
N ARG A 224 -13.56 -17.81 19.67
CA ARG A 224 -13.09 -19.04 20.31
C ARG A 224 -11.59 -19.24 20.08
N VAL A 225 -11.14 -19.18 18.83
CA VAL A 225 -9.73 -19.45 18.47
C VAL A 225 -8.81 -18.30 18.89
N SER A 226 -9.28 -17.06 18.80
CA SER A 226 -8.49 -15.87 19.13
C SER A 226 -8.06 -15.88 20.59
N GLY A 227 -8.94 -16.33 21.50
CA GLY A 227 -8.68 -16.39 22.93
C GLY A 227 -7.47 -17.27 23.33
N HIS A 228 -7.21 -18.35 22.59
CA HIS A 228 -6.16 -19.32 22.96
C HIS A 228 -5.03 -19.48 21.92
N ARG A 229 -5.17 -18.96 20.69
CA ARG A 229 -4.17 -19.08 19.61
C ARG A 229 -3.77 -17.75 18.98
N GLY A 230 -4.37 -16.63 19.41
CA GLY A 230 -4.10 -15.29 18.91
C GLY A 230 -4.82 -14.95 17.61
N LYS A 231 -4.96 -13.64 17.35
CA LYS A 231 -5.80 -13.07 16.28
C LYS A 231 -5.44 -13.59 14.88
N GLY A 232 -4.15 -13.67 14.55
CA GLY A 232 -3.70 -14.09 13.22
C GLY A 232 -4.05 -15.55 12.88
N ARG A 233 -3.98 -16.45 13.86
CA ARG A 233 -4.38 -17.86 13.66
C ARG A 233 -5.89 -18.01 13.62
N ALA A 234 -6.62 -17.18 14.38
CA ALA A 234 -8.07 -17.18 14.39
C ALA A 234 -8.67 -16.74 13.05
N ILE A 235 -8.16 -15.65 12.45
CA ILE A 235 -8.60 -15.20 11.12
C ILE A 235 -8.37 -16.29 10.08
N ARG A 236 -7.22 -16.96 10.15
CA ARG A 236 -6.90 -18.03 9.21
C ARG A 236 -7.78 -19.27 9.37
N ALA A 237 -8.33 -19.50 10.56
CA ALA A 237 -9.30 -20.58 10.80
C ALA A 237 -10.71 -20.23 10.29
N VAL A 238 -11.02 -18.94 10.16
CA VAL A 238 -12.31 -18.44 9.68
C VAL A 238 -12.31 -18.19 8.17
N ALA A 239 -11.12 -18.04 7.57
CA ALA A 239 -10.98 -17.89 6.14
C ALA A 239 -11.62 -19.09 5.40
N PRO A 240 -12.60 -18.83 4.51
CA PRO A 240 -13.31 -19.86 3.77
C PRO A 240 -12.43 -20.58 2.75
#